data_AF-A0A7Y4QSR3-F1
#
_entry.id   AF-A0A7Y4QSR3-F1
#
_cell.length_a   1.000
_cell.length_b   1.000
_cell.length_c   1.000
_cell.angle_alpha   90.00
_cell.angle_beta   90.00
_cell.angle_gamma   90.00
#
_symmetry.space_group_name_H-M   'P 1'
#
loop_
_entity.id
_entity.type
_entity.pdbx_description
1 polymer ?
#
loop_
_entity_poly.entity_id
_entity_poly.type
_entity_poly.pdbx_seq_one_letter_code
_entity_poly.pdbx_strand_id
1 'polypeptide(L)'
;MKAIFSLIMKLCFSLFATTALTTSLLAQSTNAPLLFAPPPPLVPQARSQAASPVATTPIAVPVQPLAAGQLPDTVLAWNSVSQEYVAKIGEPEAHFKFAFTNVSPDVVTVNAAPGSCGCTVAKLPQLPWKVAPGETGEIPVVMNLAGKSGVIPKTVTLMTDKGNRTLMVRSIIPPPEPITPHAPGQQPLITDAARAKNQELAKVDRQAVFKGDCATCHVHKARGKMGKELYAASCGICHEAEHRATMVTDLHNLKTPPTAEYWTLFIVNGKAGTLMPAFSQAQGGPLTDAQIESLVDYLVKDFPKTPAATHASIPSATAK
;
A
#
# COMPACT_ATOMS: atom_id res chain seq x y z
N MET A 1 51.24 -33.80 13.45
CA MET A 1 50.65 -34.92 12.68
C MET A 1 49.75 -34.29 11.62
N LYS A 2 50.31 -33.68 10.57
CA LYS A 2 50.61 -34.26 9.24
C LYS A 2 49.38 -34.90 8.56
N ALA A 3 48.82 -34.13 7.62
CA ALA A 3 48.31 -34.52 6.29
C ALA A 3 47.36 -35.72 6.20
N ILE A 4 46.07 -35.46 5.99
CA ILE A 4 45.12 -36.43 5.41
C ILE A 4 44.13 -35.65 4.52
N PHE A 5 43.76 -36.27 3.40
CA PHE A 5 42.72 -35.89 2.41
C PHE A 5 43.12 -35.03 1.21
N SER A 6 44.07 -35.57 0.43
CA SER A 6 44.07 -35.43 -1.02
C SER A 6 44.21 -36.83 -1.65
N LEU A 7 43.10 -37.56 -1.79
CA LEU A 7 42.99 -38.71 -2.70
C LEU A 7 41.54 -39.21 -2.71
N ILE A 8 40.80 -38.98 -3.79
CA ILE A 8 39.80 -39.90 -4.39
C ILE A 8 39.59 -39.34 -5.80
N MET A 9 40.51 -39.72 -6.68
CA MET A 9 40.34 -39.64 -8.12
C MET A 9 40.83 -40.98 -8.66
N LYS A 10 39.89 -41.68 -9.31
CA LYS A 10 40.05 -42.84 -10.21
C LYS A 10 39.59 -44.21 -9.68
N LEU A 11 38.83 -44.83 -10.58
CA LEU A 11 38.55 -46.25 -10.82
C LEU A 11 37.42 -46.91 -10.01
N CYS A 12 36.25 -47.00 -10.63
CA CYS A 12 35.69 -48.33 -10.91
C CYS A 12 34.81 -48.29 -12.16
N PHE A 13 35.32 -48.97 -13.19
CA PHE A 13 34.70 -49.30 -14.46
C PHE A 13 33.92 -50.62 -14.25
N SER A 14 32.64 -50.71 -14.62
CA SER A 14 32.08 -51.88 -15.34
C SER A 14 30.54 -51.90 -15.37
N LEU A 15 30.01 -51.95 -16.60
CA LEU A 15 28.85 -52.71 -17.09
C LEU A 15 27.49 -52.51 -16.42
N PHE A 16 26.51 -51.98 -17.16
CA PHE A 16 25.48 -52.82 -17.83
C PHE A 16 24.72 -51.97 -18.85
N ALA A 17 24.59 -52.51 -20.06
CA ALA A 17 23.79 -51.98 -21.14
C ALA A 17 22.34 -52.48 -21.02
N THR A 18 21.35 -51.59 -21.14
CA THR A 18 20.03 -51.91 -21.69
C THR A 18 19.41 -50.65 -22.29
N THR A 19 19.06 -50.77 -23.57
CA THR A 19 18.43 -49.78 -24.46
C THR A 19 16.97 -49.51 -24.10
N ALA A 20 16.58 -48.24 -24.03
CA ALA A 20 15.18 -47.80 -24.19
C ALA A 20 15.15 -46.53 -25.05
N LEU A 21 14.70 -46.72 -26.28
CA LEU A 21 14.53 -45.71 -27.32
C LEU A 21 13.27 -44.90 -26.98
N THR A 22 13.41 -43.62 -26.61
CA THR A 22 12.30 -42.66 -26.57
C THR A 22 12.69 -41.44 -27.36
N THR A 23 12.12 -41.33 -28.55
CA THR A 23 12.23 -40.18 -29.44
C THR A 23 11.46 -39.00 -28.85
N SER A 24 12.17 -38.04 -28.25
CA SER A 24 11.62 -36.71 -27.99
C SER A 24 11.65 -35.90 -29.28
N LEU A 25 10.46 -35.60 -29.80
CA LEU A 25 10.22 -34.68 -30.91
C LEU A 25 10.60 -33.26 -30.44
N LEU A 26 11.70 -32.71 -30.95
CA LEU A 26 11.97 -31.28 -30.88
C LEU A 26 10.98 -30.56 -31.81
N ALA A 27 9.94 -29.96 -31.23
CA ALA A 27 9.16 -28.94 -31.91
C ALA A 27 10.05 -27.68 -32.04
N GLN A 28 10.65 -27.50 -33.21
CA GLN A 28 11.28 -26.25 -33.60
C GLN A 28 10.18 -25.20 -33.72
N SER A 29 10.14 -24.26 -32.76
CA SER A 29 9.35 -23.04 -32.87
C SER A 29 10.00 -22.16 -33.95
N THR A 30 9.41 -22.16 -35.13
CA THR A 30 9.76 -21.24 -36.20
C THR A 30 9.20 -19.86 -35.85
N ASN A 31 10.10 -18.91 -35.57
CA ASN A 31 9.77 -17.49 -35.53
C ASN A 31 9.39 -17.03 -36.94
N ALA A 32 8.10 -17.00 -37.25
CA ALA A 32 7.56 -16.29 -38.39
C ALA A 32 7.35 -14.80 -38.01
N PRO A 33 7.74 -13.83 -38.85
CA PRO A 33 7.47 -12.43 -38.59
C PRO A 33 5.97 -12.17 -38.71
N LEU A 34 5.36 -11.63 -37.66
CA LEU A 34 3.98 -11.15 -37.69
C LEU A 34 3.90 -9.95 -38.64
N LEU A 35 3.38 -10.18 -39.84
CA LEU A 35 2.92 -9.11 -40.72
C LEU A 35 1.70 -8.45 -40.05
N PHE A 36 1.90 -7.24 -39.55
CA PHE A 36 0.81 -6.36 -39.12
C PHE A 36 -0.10 -6.07 -40.32
N ALA A 37 -1.32 -6.58 -40.30
CA ALA A 37 -2.36 -6.11 -41.19
C ALA A 37 -2.72 -4.66 -40.83
N PRO A 38 -2.89 -3.74 -41.81
CA PRO A 38 -3.34 -2.39 -41.52
C PRO A 38 -4.77 -2.40 -40.98
N PRO A 39 -5.12 -1.48 -40.05
CA PRO A 39 -6.48 -1.36 -39.55
C PRO A 39 -7.45 -0.98 -40.70
N PRO A 40 -8.70 -1.45 -40.67
CA PRO A 40 -9.69 -1.10 -41.67
C PRO A 40 -9.97 0.42 -41.66
N PRO A 41 -10.31 1.03 -42.81
CA PRO A 41 -10.59 2.45 -42.89
C PRO A 41 -11.83 2.80 -42.07
N LEU A 42 -11.73 3.92 -41.34
CA LEU A 42 -12.85 4.50 -40.60
C LEU A 42 -13.94 4.92 -41.57
N VAL A 43 -15.07 4.20 -41.54
CA VAL A 43 -16.30 4.58 -42.23
C VAL A 43 -16.94 5.75 -41.46
N PRO A 44 -17.26 6.90 -42.11
CA PRO A 44 -17.97 7.99 -41.46
C PRO A 44 -19.39 7.53 -41.10
N GLN A 45 -19.68 7.40 -39.80
CA GLN A 45 -21.07 7.19 -39.36
C GLN A 45 -21.87 8.47 -39.58
N ALA A 46 -22.76 8.43 -40.56
CA ALA A 46 -23.78 9.44 -40.78
C ALA A 46 -24.71 9.52 -39.55
N ARG A 47 -24.91 10.74 -39.08
CA ARG A 47 -25.79 11.09 -37.97
C ARG A 47 -27.24 10.88 -38.40
N SER A 48 -27.82 9.73 -38.06
CA SER A 48 -29.26 9.50 -38.19
C SER A 48 -29.95 9.81 -36.87
N GLN A 49 -30.63 10.95 -36.83
CA GLN A 49 -31.59 11.27 -35.77
C GLN A 49 -32.92 10.59 -36.11
N ALA A 50 -33.26 9.55 -35.36
CA ALA A 50 -34.62 9.06 -35.24
C ALA A 50 -34.98 9.04 -33.75
N ALA A 51 -35.90 9.92 -33.36
CA ALA A 51 -36.45 9.95 -32.01
C ALA A 51 -37.30 8.69 -31.78
N SER A 52 -36.91 7.89 -30.79
CA SER A 52 -37.74 6.82 -30.24
C SER A 52 -38.39 7.28 -28.94
N PRO A 53 -39.64 6.88 -28.66
CA PRO A 53 -40.39 7.35 -27.50
C PRO A 53 -39.80 6.78 -26.20
N VAL A 54 -39.70 7.63 -25.19
CA VAL A 54 -39.25 7.28 -23.84
C VAL A 54 -40.27 6.32 -23.22
N ALA A 55 -39.90 5.04 -23.13
CA ALA A 55 -40.56 4.08 -22.27
C ALA A 55 -40.13 4.37 -20.82
N THR A 56 -41.03 4.97 -20.04
CA THR A 56 -40.84 5.25 -18.63
C THR A 56 -40.75 3.93 -17.86
N THR A 57 -39.54 3.46 -17.62
CA THR A 57 -39.28 2.41 -16.64
C THR A 57 -39.59 3.00 -15.26
N PRO A 58 -40.43 2.38 -14.42
CA PRO A 58 -40.60 2.85 -13.07
C PRO A 58 -39.26 2.71 -12.34
N ILE A 59 -38.74 3.85 -11.88
CA ILE A 59 -37.58 3.92 -11.00
C ILE A 59 -37.91 3.07 -9.77
N ALA A 60 -37.22 1.94 -9.61
CA ALA A 60 -37.21 1.22 -8.35
C ALA A 60 -36.61 2.18 -7.31
N VAL A 61 -37.48 2.72 -6.46
CA VAL A 61 -37.08 3.47 -5.28
C VAL A 61 -36.15 2.56 -4.48
N PRO A 62 -34.91 2.97 -4.14
CA PRO A 62 -34.12 2.22 -3.20
C PRO A 62 -34.92 2.17 -1.90
N VAL A 63 -35.40 0.98 -1.53
CA VAL A 63 -36.03 0.73 -0.24
C VAL A 63 -34.96 1.05 0.79
N GLN A 64 -35.01 2.26 1.34
CA GLN A 64 -34.28 2.59 2.55
C GLN A 64 -34.67 1.52 3.57
N PRO A 65 -33.71 0.79 4.18
CA PRO A 65 -34.04 -0.11 5.27
C PRO A 65 -34.80 0.69 6.31
N LEU A 66 -36.03 0.25 6.60
CA LEU A 66 -36.83 0.74 7.70
C LEU A 66 -35.93 0.84 8.92
N ALA A 67 -35.83 2.01 9.55
CA ALA A 67 -34.97 2.22 10.71
C ALA A 67 -35.41 1.29 11.84
N ALA A 68 -34.83 0.10 11.91
CA ALA A 68 -35.01 -0.79 13.04
C ALA A 68 -34.51 -0.03 14.28
N GLY A 69 -35.37 0.09 15.29
CA GLY A 69 -35.05 0.79 16.53
C GLY A 69 -33.84 0.17 17.24
N GLN A 70 -33.34 0.84 18.27
CA GLN A 70 -32.28 0.30 19.12
C GLN A 70 -32.71 -1.07 19.66
N LEU A 71 -31.83 -2.08 19.56
CA LEU A 71 -32.02 -3.40 20.13
C LEU A 71 -32.17 -3.27 21.65
N PRO A 72 -33.28 -3.75 22.25
CA PRO A 72 -33.46 -3.69 23.70
C PRO A 72 -32.39 -4.51 24.44
N ASP A 73 -31.97 -4.02 25.61
CA ASP A 73 -30.98 -4.69 26.48
C ASP A 73 -31.47 -6.04 27.03
N THR A 74 -32.77 -6.27 26.99
CA THR A 74 -33.41 -7.54 27.37
C THR A 74 -33.35 -8.62 26.29
N VAL A 75 -32.81 -8.32 25.10
CA VAL A 75 -32.74 -9.30 24.00
C VAL A 75 -31.40 -10.02 23.98
N LEU A 76 -30.30 -9.26 23.88
CA LEU A 76 -28.95 -9.81 23.89
C LEU A 76 -28.16 -9.21 25.05
N ALA A 77 -27.65 -10.07 25.93
CA ALA A 77 -26.72 -9.71 27.01
C ALA A 77 -25.29 -9.74 26.47
N TRP A 78 -24.49 -8.69 26.71
CA TRP A 78 -23.16 -8.52 26.12
C TRP A 78 -22.07 -8.60 27.17
N ASN A 79 -20.89 -9.12 26.79
CA ASN A 79 -19.69 -8.99 27.63
C ASN A 79 -19.22 -7.53 27.70
N SER A 80 -19.30 -6.82 26.58
CA SER A 80 -19.07 -5.39 26.46
C SER A 80 -19.71 -4.89 25.16
N VAL A 81 -20.03 -3.61 25.11
CA VAL A 81 -20.44 -2.89 23.89
C VAL A 81 -19.40 -1.87 23.43
N SER A 82 -18.28 -1.76 24.15
CA SER A 82 -17.14 -0.89 23.80
C SER A 82 -15.82 -1.59 24.13
N GLN A 83 -14.89 -1.61 23.18
CA GLN A 83 -13.55 -2.14 23.40
C GLN A 83 -12.48 -1.18 22.92
N GLU A 84 -11.36 -1.19 23.64
CA GLU A 84 -10.19 -0.39 23.34
C GLU A 84 -8.98 -1.29 23.07
N TYR A 85 -8.16 -0.90 22.10
CA TYR A 85 -6.92 -1.58 21.74
C TYR A 85 -5.79 -0.56 21.62
N VAL A 86 -4.73 -0.75 22.40
CA VAL A 86 -3.49 0.03 22.25
C VAL A 86 -2.58 -0.72 21.29
N ALA A 87 -2.44 -0.19 20.08
CA ALA A 87 -1.62 -0.78 19.04
C ALA A 87 -0.13 -0.56 19.34
N LYS A 88 0.69 -1.51 18.91
CA LYS A 88 2.14 -1.28 18.82
C LYS A 88 2.43 -0.33 17.67
N ILE A 89 3.51 0.43 17.79
CA ILE A 89 3.96 1.33 16.72
C ILE A 89 4.23 0.49 15.46
N GLY A 90 3.56 0.84 14.36
CA GLY A 90 3.67 0.13 13.08
C GLY A 90 2.82 -1.14 12.95
N GLU A 91 1.98 -1.46 13.93
CA GLU A 91 1.06 -2.60 13.85
C GLU A 91 -0.01 -2.36 12.78
N PRO A 92 -0.23 -3.28 11.82
CA PRO A 92 -1.11 -3.04 10.68
C PRO A 92 -2.60 -3.22 11.01
N GLU A 93 -2.94 -3.95 12.07
CA GLU A 93 -4.32 -4.30 12.44
C GLU A 93 -4.55 -4.24 13.96
N ALA A 94 -5.76 -3.87 14.36
CA ALA A 94 -6.28 -4.05 15.71
C ALA A 94 -7.39 -5.10 15.71
N HIS A 95 -7.39 -5.98 16.70
CA HIS A 95 -8.37 -7.08 16.83
C HIS A 95 -9.23 -6.89 18.06
N PHE A 96 -10.55 -6.97 17.86
CA PHE A 96 -11.57 -6.88 18.91
C PHE A 96 -12.47 -8.12 18.87
N LYS A 97 -13.12 -8.43 19.99
CA LYS A 97 -14.02 -9.58 20.08
C LYS A 97 -15.20 -9.28 21.01
N PHE A 98 -16.36 -9.07 20.42
CA PHE A 98 -17.60 -8.93 21.18
C PHE A 98 -18.27 -10.29 21.34
N ALA A 99 -18.77 -10.58 22.53
CA ALA A 99 -19.52 -11.80 22.82
C ALA A 99 -20.88 -11.44 23.42
N PHE A 100 -21.91 -12.19 23.06
CA PHE A 100 -23.25 -11.99 23.57
C PHE A 100 -23.98 -13.31 23.82
N THR A 101 -25.06 -13.25 24.59
CA THR A 101 -26.00 -14.34 24.83
C THR A 101 -27.40 -13.86 24.51
N ASN A 102 -28.19 -14.64 23.77
CA ASN A 102 -29.62 -14.36 23.62
C ASN A 102 -30.33 -14.71 24.94
N VAL A 103 -30.83 -13.69 25.62
CA VAL A 103 -31.55 -13.81 26.90
C VAL A 103 -33.06 -13.62 26.75
N SER A 104 -33.53 -13.45 25.51
CA SER A 104 -34.97 -13.40 25.20
C SER A 104 -35.56 -14.81 25.01
N PRO A 105 -36.89 -14.97 25.14
CA PRO A 105 -37.56 -16.24 24.84
C PRO A 105 -37.67 -16.52 23.33
N ASP A 106 -37.37 -15.55 22.47
CA ASP A 106 -37.50 -15.66 21.02
C ASP A 106 -36.14 -15.96 20.36
N VAL A 107 -36.17 -16.55 19.16
CA VAL A 107 -35.01 -16.58 18.27
C VAL A 107 -34.69 -15.16 17.79
N VAL A 108 -33.41 -14.79 17.83
CA VAL A 108 -32.91 -13.53 17.26
C VAL A 108 -32.23 -13.83 15.93
N THR A 109 -32.56 -13.07 14.89
CA THR A 109 -31.98 -13.21 13.55
C THR A 109 -31.04 -12.04 13.28
N VAL A 110 -29.74 -12.32 13.23
CA VAL A 110 -28.71 -11.37 12.81
C VAL A 110 -28.67 -11.31 11.28
N ASN A 111 -28.86 -10.10 10.74
CA ASN A 111 -28.94 -9.84 9.31
C ASN A 111 -27.66 -9.26 8.74
N ALA A 112 -26.91 -8.46 9.53
CA ALA A 112 -25.63 -7.87 9.13
C ALA A 112 -24.89 -7.26 10.34
N ALA A 113 -23.60 -6.97 10.17
CA ALA A 113 -22.84 -6.11 11.09
C ALA A 113 -21.89 -5.16 10.32
N PRO A 114 -22.41 -4.18 9.55
CA PRO A 114 -21.57 -3.22 8.83
C PRO A 114 -20.71 -2.39 9.80
N GLY A 115 -19.45 -2.19 9.43
CA GLY A 115 -18.58 -1.21 10.05
C GLY A 115 -18.83 0.21 9.53
N SER A 116 -18.50 1.22 10.34
CA SER A 116 -18.56 2.64 9.96
C SER A 116 -17.60 3.06 8.83
N CYS A 117 -16.61 2.23 8.50
CA CYS A 117 -15.71 2.38 7.34
C CYS A 117 -15.37 0.99 6.79
N GLY A 118 -14.94 0.92 5.53
CA GLY A 118 -14.35 -0.31 4.96
C GLY A 118 -13.05 -0.76 5.67
N CYS A 119 -12.51 0.08 6.54
CA CYS A 119 -11.34 -0.22 7.37
C CYS A 119 -11.66 -1.00 8.65
N THR A 120 -12.93 -1.25 8.96
CA THR A 120 -13.37 -1.99 10.16
C THR A 120 -14.37 -3.06 9.73
N VAL A 121 -13.98 -4.33 9.85
CA VAL A 121 -14.74 -5.45 9.32
C VAL A 121 -15.09 -6.41 10.45
N ALA A 122 -16.39 -6.65 10.64
CA ALA A 122 -16.90 -7.71 11.49
C ALA A 122 -16.93 -9.03 10.71
N LYS A 123 -16.44 -10.10 11.33
CA LYS A 123 -16.51 -11.45 10.80
C LYS A 123 -17.71 -12.14 11.43
N LEU A 124 -18.73 -12.44 10.64
CA LEU A 124 -19.93 -13.14 11.08
C LEU A 124 -19.98 -14.55 10.47
N PRO A 125 -20.72 -15.48 11.07
CA PRO A 125 -21.16 -16.71 10.40
C PRO A 125 -21.99 -16.43 9.15
N GLN A 126 -22.42 -17.48 8.46
CA GLN A 126 -23.32 -17.34 7.31
C GLN A 126 -24.63 -16.65 7.72
N LEU A 127 -25.01 -15.63 6.94
CA LEU A 127 -26.21 -14.83 7.18
C LEU A 127 -27.42 -15.37 6.39
N PRO A 128 -28.66 -15.24 6.92
CA PRO A 128 -28.98 -14.71 8.24
C PRO A 128 -28.58 -15.68 9.37
N TRP A 129 -27.94 -15.16 10.41
CA TRP A 129 -27.48 -15.97 11.55
C TRP A 129 -28.54 -15.99 12.64
N LYS A 130 -29.15 -17.16 12.86
CA LYS A 130 -30.16 -17.39 13.90
C LYS A 130 -29.48 -17.73 15.22
N VAL A 131 -29.90 -17.08 16.29
CA VAL A 131 -29.42 -17.29 17.66
C VAL A 131 -30.61 -17.68 18.53
N ALA A 132 -30.65 -18.94 18.96
CA ALA A 132 -31.72 -19.48 19.80
C ALA A 132 -31.69 -18.89 21.22
N PRO A 133 -32.79 -18.96 21.99
CA PRO A 133 -32.80 -18.60 23.40
C PRO A 133 -31.69 -19.34 24.17
N GLY A 134 -30.89 -18.60 24.94
CA GLY A 134 -29.73 -19.10 25.69
C GLY A 134 -28.45 -19.32 24.87
N GLU A 135 -28.50 -19.21 23.54
CA GLU A 135 -27.34 -19.40 22.68
C GLU A 135 -26.38 -18.19 22.75
N THR A 136 -25.08 -18.48 22.67
CA THR A 136 -24.02 -17.48 22.68
C THR A 136 -23.46 -17.22 21.29
N GLY A 137 -23.12 -15.97 21.00
CA GLY A 137 -22.48 -15.55 19.77
C GLY A 137 -21.20 -14.76 19.98
N GLU A 138 -20.28 -14.86 19.03
CA GLU A 138 -19.04 -14.08 19.00
C GLU A 138 -18.92 -13.30 17.68
N ILE A 139 -18.47 -12.04 17.78
CA ILE A 139 -18.25 -11.15 16.65
C ILE A 139 -16.79 -10.66 16.71
N PRO A 140 -15.86 -11.37 16.05
CA PRO A 140 -14.51 -10.86 15.82
C PRO A 140 -14.57 -9.63 14.90
N VAL A 141 -13.89 -8.55 15.29
CA VAL A 141 -13.78 -7.33 14.48
C VAL A 141 -12.31 -7.03 14.25
N VAL A 142 -11.95 -6.75 12.99
CA VAL A 142 -10.60 -6.35 12.59
C VAL A 142 -10.64 -4.92 12.07
N MET A 143 -9.76 -4.07 12.61
CA MET A 143 -9.57 -2.70 12.13
C MET A 143 -8.20 -2.55 11.48
N ASN A 144 -8.15 -2.15 10.21
CA ASN A 144 -6.90 -1.79 9.53
C ASN A 144 -6.38 -0.44 10.04
N LEU A 145 -5.11 -0.43 10.47
CA LEU A 145 -4.42 0.72 11.04
C LEU A 145 -3.40 1.36 10.07
N ALA A 146 -3.20 0.78 8.89
CA ALA A 146 -2.22 1.26 7.93
C ALA A 146 -2.51 2.72 7.52
N GLY A 147 -1.49 3.57 7.62
CA GLY A 147 -1.58 4.99 7.32
C GLY A 147 -2.41 5.80 8.33
N LYS A 148 -2.75 5.26 9.50
CA LYS A 148 -3.50 5.95 10.56
C LYS A 148 -2.57 6.28 11.75
N SER A 149 -2.97 7.26 12.55
CA SER A 149 -2.25 7.68 13.76
C SER A 149 -3.22 8.19 14.83
N GLY A 150 -2.77 8.23 16.08
CA GLY A 150 -3.57 8.73 17.21
C GLY A 150 -4.74 7.81 17.59
N VAL A 151 -5.82 8.43 18.06
CA VAL A 151 -7.03 7.72 18.52
C VAL A 151 -8.02 7.57 17.37
N ILE A 152 -8.43 6.33 17.10
CA ILE A 152 -9.30 5.96 15.98
C ILE A 152 -10.56 5.29 16.54
N PRO A 153 -11.62 6.06 16.87
CA PRO A 153 -12.91 5.50 17.22
C PRO A 153 -13.67 5.11 15.95
N LYS A 154 -14.22 3.89 15.94
CA LYS A 154 -15.13 3.39 14.91
C LYS A 154 -16.26 2.61 15.56
N THR A 155 -17.31 2.40 14.78
CA THR A 155 -18.45 1.58 15.20
C THR A 155 -18.68 0.42 14.24
N VAL A 156 -19.29 -0.63 14.77
CA VAL A 156 -19.91 -1.75 14.04
C VAL A 156 -21.36 -1.81 14.48
N THR A 157 -22.30 -1.80 13.54
CA THR A 157 -23.74 -1.83 13.87
C THR A 157 -24.28 -3.23 13.61
N LEU A 158 -24.54 -4.01 14.65
CA LEU A 158 -25.26 -5.28 14.54
C LEU A 158 -26.72 -4.99 14.19
N MET A 159 -27.19 -5.53 13.07
CA MET A 159 -28.58 -5.41 12.60
C MET A 159 -29.31 -6.73 12.82
N THR A 160 -30.43 -6.70 13.54
CA THR A 160 -31.27 -7.88 13.81
C THR A 160 -32.73 -7.62 13.47
N ASP A 161 -33.55 -8.66 13.45
CA ASP A 161 -35.01 -8.57 13.38
C ASP A 161 -35.64 -7.94 14.64
N LYS A 162 -34.90 -7.87 15.76
CA LYS A 162 -35.35 -7.28 17.04
C LYS A 162 -34.79 -5.86 17.28
N GLY A 163 -34.07 -5.29 16.32
CA GLY A 163 -33.45 -3.96 16.42
C GLY A 163 -31.94 -3.96 16.14
N ASN A 164 -31.33 -2.79 16.25
CA ASN A 164 -29.92 -2.56 15.96
C ASN A 164 -29.11 -2.31 17.23
N ARG A 165 -27.90 -2.87 17.30
CA ARG A 165 -26.95 -2.58 18.39
C ARG A 165 -25.67 -1.98 17.83
N THR A 166 -25.26 -0.83 18.37
CA THR A 166 -23.96 -0.23 18.05
C THR A 166 -22.88 -0.77 18.98
N LEU A 167 -21.81 -1.32 18.41
CA LEU A 167 -20.60 -1.76 19.10
C LEU A 167 -19.47 -0.77 18.79
N MET A 168 -18.81 -0.25 19.82
CA MET A 168 -17.74 0.73 19.68
C MET A 168 -16.36 0.07 19.77
N VAL A 169 -15.51 0.37 18.80
CA VAL A 169 -14.12 -0.06 18.77
C VAL A 169 -13.21 1.17 18.75
N ARG A 170 -12.26 1.23 19.67
CA ARG A 170 -11.32 2.37 19.80
C ARG A 170 -9.90 1.86 19.71
N SER A 171 -9.19 2.19 18.64
CA SER A 171 -7.76 1.91 18.54
C SER A 171 -6.96 3.13 18.96
N ILE A 172 -5.92 2.95 19.77
CA ILE A 172 -4.95 3.98 20.14
C ILE A 172 -3.62 3.60 19.53
N ILE A 173 -3.15 4.41 18.57
CA ILE A 173 -1.81 4.29 18.02
C ILE A 173 -0.92 5.29 18.78
N PRO A 174 0.01 4.82 19.63
CA PRO A 174 0.91 5.70 20.35
C PRO A 174 1.73 6.53 19.35
N PRO A 175 2.00 7.81 19.64
CA PRO A 175 2.86 8.60 18.79
C PRO A 175 4.24 7.94 18.69
N PRO A 176 4.95 8.05 17.55
CA PRO A 176 6.37 7.79 17.55
C PRO A 176 6.99 8.67 18.63
N GLU A 177 7.94 8.12 19.40
CA GLU A 177 8.46 8.72 20.63
C GLU A 177 8.62 10.24 20.55
N PRO A 178 8.26 10.97 21.62
CA PRO A 178 8.25 12.41 21.62
C PRO A 178 9.62 12.95 21.21
N ILE A 179 9.62 13.82 20.20
CA ILE A 179 10.61 14.87 20.06
C ILE A 179 10.66 15.60 21.41
N THR A 180 11.74 15.39 22.17
CA THR A 180 11.99 16.17 23.38
C THR A 180 11.96 17.65 22.99
N PRO A 181 11.17 18.50 23.69
CA PRO A 181 11.21 19.94 23.45
C PRO A 181 12.63 20.44 23.74
N HIS A 182 13.34 20.89 22.71
CA HIS A 182 14.59 21.61 22.89
C HIS A 182 14.30 23.08 23.22
N ALA A 183 15.25 23.72 23.90
CA ALA A 183 15.22 25.14 24.22
C ALA A 183 14.98 26.02 22.97
N PRO A 184 14.40 27.22 23.12
CA PRO A 184 14.16 28.13 22.00
C PRO A 184 15.43 28.34 21.16
N GLY A 185 15.36 28.07 19.86
CA GLY A 185 16.46 28.29 18.92
C GLY A 185 17.26 27.05 18.50
N GLN A 186 16.94 25.84 19.01
CA GLN A 186 17.52 24.60 18.51
C GLN A 186 16.49 23.80 17.70
N GLN A 187 16.84 23.48 16.45
CA GLN A 187 16.08 22.54 15.62
C GLN A 187 15.96 21.19 16.37
N PRO A 188 14.81 20.50 16.32
CA PRO A 188 14.64 19.23 17.02
C PRO A 188 15.73 18.25 16.61
N LEU A 189 16.58 17.82 17.56
CA LEU A 189 17.56 16.79 17.29
C LEU A 189 16.82 15.44 17.32
N ILE A 190 16.34 14.99 16.16
CA ILE A 190 15.88 13.62 16.01
C ILE A 190 17.08 12.72 16.30
N THR A 191 17.01 11.96 17.41
CA THR A 191 18.05 11.00 17.79
C THR A 191 18.28 10.00 16.66
N ASP A 192 19.49 9.43 16.55
CA ASP A 192 19.77 8.42 15.53
C ASP A 192 18.84 7.21 15.63
N ALA A 193 18.45 6.84 16.85
CA ALA A 193 17.48 5.78 17.10
C ALA A 193 16.07 6.15 16.58
N ALA A 194 15.59 7.36 16.86
CA ALA A 194 14.31 7.83 16.35
C ALA A 194 14.33 7.95 14.81
N ARG A 195 15.45 8.40 14.24
CA ARG A 195 15.65 8.45 12.79
C ARG A 195 15.60 7.06 12.16
N ALA A 196 16.31 6.09 12.73
CA ALA A 196 16.32 4.70 12.26
C ALA A 196 14.91 4.08 12.34
N LYS A 197 14.19 4.32 13.44
CA LYS A 197 12.80 3.86 13.61
C LYS A 197 11.85 4.47 12.58
N ASN A 198 11.95 5.78 12.35
CA ASN A 198 11.16 6.48 11.33
C ASN A 198 11.46 5.96 9.92
N GLN A 199 12.73 5.66 9.62
CA GLN A 199 13.11 5.03 8.35
C GLN A 199 12.50 3.64 8.23
N GLU A 200 12.49 2.83 9.28
CA GLU A 200 11.87 1.49 9.22
C GLU A 200 10.37 1.56 8.96
N LEU A 201 9.66 2.48 9.64
CA LEU A 201 8.24 2.73 9.38
C LEU A 201 7.99 3.20 7.94
N ALA A 202 8.86 4.06 7.41
CA ALA A 202 8.77 4.53 6.03
C ALA A 202 9.06 3.44 5.00
N LYS A 203 9.82 2.38 5.35
CA LYS A 203 10.01 1.21 4.45
C LYS A 203 8.75 0.36 4.34
N VAL A 204 7.92 0.30 5.39
CA VAL A 204 6.68 -0.50 5.41
C VAL A 204 5.68 0.04 4.38
N ASP A 205 5.46 1.36 4.34
CA ASP A 205 4.66 2.02 3.30
C ASP A 205 5.39 3.25 2.75
N ARG A 206 6.33 3.00 1.84
CA ARG A 206 7.04 4.07 1.12
C ARG A 206 6.12 4.96 0.28
N GLN A 207 4.93 4.48 -0.10
CA GLN A 207 3.95 5.27 -0.87
C GLN A 207 3.18 6.26 0.01
N ALA A 208 3.23 6.13 1.35
CA ALA A 208 2.50 7.01 2.27
C ALA A 208 2.88 8.49 2.11
N VAL A 209 4.11 8.77 1.68
CA VAL A 209 4.62 10.14 1.49
C VAL A 209 3.81 10.95 0.46
N PHE A 210 3.10 10.28 -0.46
CA PHE A 210 2.26 10.92 -1.49
C PHE A 210 0.79 11.09 -1.08
N LYS A 211 0.41 10.73 0.14
CA LYS A 211 -0.98 10.71 0.60
C LYS A 211 -1.20 11.70 1.75
N GLY A 212 -2.44 12.13 1.94
CA GLY A 212 -2.84 13.02 3.03
C GLY A 212 -2.06 14.34 3.07
N ASP A 213 -1.80 14.84 4.27
CA ASP A 213 -1.11 16.12 4.47
C ASP A 213 0.34 16.11 3.94
N CYS A 214 0.98 14.92 3.90
CA CYS A 214 2.33 14.73 3.38
C CYS A 214 2.43 15.14 1.89
N ALA A 215 1.37 14.91 1.12
CA ALA A 215 1.32 15.25 -0.31
C ALA A 215 1.53 16.75 -0.56
N THR A 216 1.20 17.61 0.41
CA THR A 216 1.36 19.06 0.31
C THR A 216 2.81 19.47 0.04
N CYS A 217 3.77 18.76 0.65
CA CYS A 217 5.19 19.04 0.43
C CYS A 217 5.81 18.12 -0.62
N HIS A 218 5.35 16.86 -0.71
CA HIS A 218 6.00 15.83 -1.54
C HIS A 218 5.40 15.64 -2.93
N VAL A 219 4.21 16.18 -3.20
CA VAL A 219 3.52 16.07 -4.50
C VAL A 219 3.30 17.43 -5.12
N HIS A 220 2.84 18.41 -4.34
CA HIS A 220 2.33 19.67 -4.92
C HIS A 220 3.41 20.45 -5.66
N LYS A 221 4.65 20.44 -5.16
CA LYS A 221 5.80 21.12 -5.80
C LYS A 221 6.17 20.55 -7.17
N ALA A 222 5.76 19.33 -7.48
CA ALA A 222 6.06 18.62 -8.72
C ALA A 222 4.94 18.71 -9.76
N ARG A 223 3.75 19.20 -9.38
CA ARG A 223 2.59 19.28 -10.29
C ARG A 223 2.89 20.16 -11.48
N GLY A 224 2.58 19.66 -12.68
CA GLY A 224 2.77 20.37 -13.95
C GLY A 224 4.22 20.56 -14.39
N LYS A 225 5.20 20.10 -13.59
CA LYS A 225 6.62 20.20 -13.96
C LYS A 225 7.04 19.02 -14.83
N MET A 226 8.05 19.26 -15.67
CA MET A 226 8.64 18.31 -16.61
C MET A 226 10.17 18.32 -16.48
N GLY A 227 10.84 17.26 -16.95
CA GLY A 227 12.29 17.19 -17.10
C GLY A 227 13.09 17.66 -15.88
N LYS A 228 13.97 18.63 -16.08
CA LYS A 228 14.85 19.20 -15.03
C LYS A 228 14.08 19.77 -13.84
N GLU A 229 13.00 20.50 -14.08
CA GLU A 229 12.23 21.12 -13.00
C GLU A 229 11.51 20.07 -12.15
N LEU A 230 11.04 19.01 -12.81
CA LEU A 230 10.43 17.87 -12.14
C LEU A 230 11.48 17.10 -11.32
N TYR A 231 12.68 16.87 -11.89
CA TYR A 231 13.79 16.27 -11.18
C TYR A 231 14.11 17.04 -9.90
N ALA A 232 14.30 18.35 -9.99
CA ALA A 232 14.62 19.19 -8.83
C ALA A 232 13.51 19.16 -7.76
N ALA A 233 12.25 19.11 -8.18
CA ALA A 233 11.11 19.12 -7.27
C ALA A 233 10.81 17.77 -6.58
N SER A 234 11.19 16.65 -7.19
CA SER A 234 10.82 15.30 -6.72
C SER A 234 11.99 14.40 -6.38
N CYS A 235 13.05 14.43 -7.18
CA CYS A 235 14.18 13.50 -7.09
C CYS A 235 15.38 14.15 -6.37
N GLY A 236 15.67 15.41 -6.72
CA GLY A 236 16.80 16.18 -6.19
C GLY A 236 16.72 16.39 -4.68
N ILE A 237 15.52 16.44 -4.09
CA ILE A 237 15.33 16.55 -2.63
C ILE A 237 16.06 15.43 -1.88
N CYS A 238 16.23 14.25 -2.49
CA CYS A 238 16.98 13.15 -1.91
C CYS A 238 18.37 13.03 -2.53
N HIS A 239 18.46 13.04 -3.86
CA HIS A 239 19.70 12.72 -4.57
C HIS A 239 20.70 13.87 -4.63
N GLU A 240 20.23 15.11 -4.53
CA GLU A 240 21.02 16.35 -4.57
C GLU A 240 21.01 17.09 -3.22
N ALA A 241 20.57 16.45 -2.13
CA ALA A 241 20.55 17.06 -0.81
C ALA A 241 21.97 17.38 -0.31
N GLU A 242 22.16 18.55 0.29
CA GLU A 242 23.43 18.95 0.92
C GLU A 242 23.92 17.92 1.94
N HIS A 243 23.00 17.44 2.78
CA HIS A 243 23.24 16.39 3.76
C HIS A 243 22.58 15.07 3.34
N ARG A 244 22.85 14.63 2.11
CA ARG A 244 22.35 13.35 1.58
C ARG A 244 22.71 12.19 2.50
N ALA A 245 21.70 11.43 2.90
CA ALA A 245 21.92 10.22 3.70
C ALA A 245 22.76 9.20 2.94
N THR A 246 23.65 8.48 3.62
CA THR A 246 24.57 7.50 3.02
C THR A 246 23.89 6.38 2.23
N MET A 247 22.64 6.06 2.58
CA MET A 247 21.80 5.09 1.87
C MET A 247 21.23 5.59 0.54
N VAL A 248 21.25 6.91 0.29
CA VAL A 248 20.72 7.51 -0.93
C VAL A 248 21.85 7.61 -1.95
N THR A 249 21.65 6.96 -3.08
CA THR A 249 22.65 6.89 -4.16
C THR A 249 22.98 8.27 -4.71
N ASP A 250 24.27 8.53 -4.93
CA ASP A 250 24.73 9.65 -5.72
C ASP A 250 24.51 9.37 -7.21
N LEU A 251 23.63 10.13 -7.86
CA LEU A 251 23.33 9.90 -9.28
C LEU A 251 24.39 10.49 -10.22
N HIS A 252 25.24 11.41 -9.74
CA HIS A 252 26.35 11.96 -10.52
C HIS A 252 27.58 11.04 -10.52
N ASN A 253 27.68 10.11 -9.56
CA ASN A 253 28.82 9.22 -9.39
C ASN A 253 28.45 7.74 -9.46
N LEU A 254 27.65 7.38 -10.48
CA LEU A 254 27.26 6.00 -10.73
C LEU A 254 28.38 5.23 -11.44
N LYS A 255 28.65 4.01 -10.98
CA LYS A 255 29.72 3.15 -11.55
C LYS A 255 29.48 2.79 -13.02
N THR A 256 28.22 2.70 -13.41
CA THR A 256 27.78 2.33 -14.77
C THR A 256 26.78 3.37 -15.27
N PRO A 257 26.99 3.96 -16.46
CA PRO A 257 26.03 4.89 -17.05
C PRO A 257 24.66 4.23 -17.19
N PRO A 258 23.60 4.78 -16.59
CA PRO A 258 22.28 4.16 -16.66
C PRO A 258 21.60 4.43 -18.00
N THR A 259 20.83 3.45 -18.48
CA THR A 259 20.03 3.58 -19.70
C THR A 259 18.65 4.19 -19.42
N ALA A 260 17.91 4.55 -20.46
CA ALA A 260 16.52 5.02 -20.32
C ALA A 260 15.64 3.97 -19.64
N GLU A 261 15.84 2.69 -19.96
CA GLU A 261 15.11 1.57 -19.36
C GLU A 261 15.44 1.43 -17.87
N TYR A 262 16.70 1.61 -17.49
CA TYR A 262 17.11 1.60 -16.09
C TYR A 262 16.38 2.70 -15.30
N TRP A 263 16.40 3.93 -15.81
CA TRP A 263 15.72 5.04 -15.15
C TRP A 263 14.22 4.81 -15.05
N THR A 264 13.60 4.38 -16.15
CA THR A 264 12.17 4.08 -16.20
C THR A 264 11.79 3.01 -15.17
N LEU A 265 12.55 1.93 -15.07
CA LEU A 265 12.29 0.83 -14.13
C LEU A 265 12.17 1.34 -12.69
N PHE A 266 13.16 2.11 -12.22
CA PHE A 266 13.18 2.58 -10.84
C PHE A 266 12.27 3.78 -10.59
N ILE A 267 12.03 4.65 -11.57
CA ILE A 267 11.06 5.75 -11.41
C ILE A 267 9.63 5.19 -11.34
N VAL A 268 9.28 4.26 -12.22
CA VAL A 268 7.93 3.68 -12.28
C VAL A 268 7.61 2.84 -11.06
N ASN A 269 8.54 1.98 -10.63
CA ASN A 269 8.30 0.97 -9.59
C ASN A 269 8.92 1.33 -8.22
N GLY A 270 9.72 2.40 -8.17
CA GLY A 270 10.62 2.66 -7.06
C GLY A 270 11.67 1.56 -6.93
N LYS A 271 12.34 1.50 -5.77
CA LYS A 271 13.30 0.43 -5.46
C LYS A 271 12.91 -0.33 -4.19
N ALA A 272 12.56 -1.60 -4.35
CA ALA A 272 12.20 -2.49 -3.26
C ALA A 272 13.32 -2.59 -2.20
N GLY A 273 12.95 -2.69 -0.93
CA GLY A 273 13.91 -2.72 0.19
C GLY A 273 14.58 -1.37 0.48
N THR A 274 14.15 -0.29 -0.16
CA THR A 274 14.67 1.07 0.06
C THR A 274 13.53 2.06 0.30
N LEU A 275 13.89 3.29 0.68
CA LEU A 275 12.93 4.38 0.87
C LEU A 275 12.47 5.04 -0.43
N MET A 276 13.01 4.64 -1.59
CA MET A 276 12.61 5.24 -2.88
C MET A 276 11.22 4.74 -3.27
N PRO A 277 10.17 5.58 -3.26
CA PRO A 277 8.82 5.16 -3.62
C PRO A 277 8.66 4.97 -5.13
N ALA A 278 7.55 4.35 -5.53
CA ALA A 278 7.13 4.27 -6.92
C ALA A 278 6.45 5.59 -7.32
N PHE A 279 6.90 6.22 -8.41
CA PHE A 279 6.41 7.54 -8.80
C PHE A 279 5.31 7.51 -9.87
N SER A 280 5.11 6.39 -10.56
CA SER A 280 4.03 6.28 -11.56
C SER A 280 2.66 6.23 -10.91
N GLN A 281 1.67 6.87 -11.54
CA GLN A 281 0.27 6.79 -11.13
C GLN A 281 -0.24 5.34 -11.06
N ALA A 282 0.20 4.48 -11.98
CA ALA A 282 -0.14 3.05 -11.98
C ALA A 282 0.32 2.32 -10.71
N GLN A 283 1.38 2.80 -10.05
CA GLN A 283 1.91 2.26 -8.79
C GLN A 283 1.54 3.14 -7.57
N GLY A 284 0.58 4.05 -7.72
CA GLY A 284 0.11 4.93 -6.64
C GLY A 284 1.02 6.14 -6.36
N GLY A 285 1.93 6.47 -7.28
CA GLY A 285 2.75 7.68 -7.26
C GLY A 285 2.08 8.87 -7.97
N PRO A 286 2.70 10.07 -7.93
CA PRO A 286 2.05 11.29 -8.39
C PRO A 286 2.24 11.61 -9.89
N LEU A 287 3.15 10.92 -10.59
CA LEU A 287 3.62 11.32 -11.92
C LEU A 287 2.85 10.60 -13.04
N THR A 288 2.48 11.36 -14.07
CA THR A 288 1.93 10.83 -15.32
C THR A 288 3.02 10.19 -16.18
N ASP A 289 2.62 9.38 -17.16
CA ASP A 289 3.56 8.75 -18.10
C ASP A 289 4.38 9.80 -18.88
N ALA A 290 3.74 10.88 -19.33
CA ALA A 290 4.42 11.99 -20.01
C ALA A 290 5.44 12.71 -19.10
N GLN A 291 5.12 12.86 -17.81
CA GLN A 291 6.06 13.41 -16.84
C GLN A 291 7.28 12.49 -16.65
N ILE A 292 7.04 11.18 -16.55
CA ILE A 292 8.10 10.18 -16.42
C ILE A 292 8.98 10.16 -17.66
N GLU A 293 8.40 10.17 -18.86
CA GLU A 293 9.13 10.22 -20.13
C GLU A 293 10.01 11.47 -20.19
N SER A 294 9.46 12.65 -19.88
CA SER A 294 10.24 13.91 -19.87
C SER A 294 11.39 13.87 -18.85
N LEU A 295 11.19 13.21 -17.71
CA LEU A 295 12.18 13.08 -16.65
C LEU A 295 13.31 12.13 -17.06
N VAL A 296 12.97 10.99 -17.67
CA VAL A 296 13.95 10.03 -18.22
C VAL A 296 14.77 10.68 -19.32
N ASP A 297 14.12 11.44 -20.21
CA ASP A 297 14.80 12.17 -21.28
C ASP A 297 15.85 13.14 -20.73
N TYR A 298 15.49 13.91 -19.70
CA TYR A 298 16.43 14.78 -19.00
C TYR A 298 17.59 13.98 -18.36
N LEU A 299 17.27 12.89 -17.65
CA LEU A 299 18.26 12.05 -16.96
C LEU A 299 19.29 11.40 -17.90
N VAL A 300 18.89 11.10 -19.13
CA VAL A 300 19.78 10.52 -20.15
C VAL A 300 20.57 11.60 -20.89
N LYS A 301 19.93 12.70 -21.29
CA LYS A 301 20.51 13.66 -22.24
C LYS A 301 21.27 14.80 -21.56
N ASP A 302 20.77 15.32 -20.45
CA ASP A 302 21.20 16.61 -19.90
C ASP A 302 21.73 16.51 -18.46
N PHE A 303 21.18 15.61 -17.64
CA PHE A 303 21.63 15.40 -16.27
C PHE A 303 23.13 15.04 -16.17
N PRO A 304 23.71 14.15 -17.02
CA PRO A 304 25.14 13.82 -16.95
C PRO A 304 26.06 15.01 -17.25
N LYS A 305 25.54 16.05 -17.93
CA LYS A 305 26.26 17.29 -18.24
C LYS A 305 26.04 18.35 -17.17
N THR A 306 25.07 18.16 -16.28
CA THR A 306 24.72 19.09 -15.21
C THR A 306 25.68 18.85 -14.05
N PRO A 307 26.39 19.88 -13.55
CA PRO A 307 27.20 19.73 -12.35
C PRO A 307 26.34 19.34 -11.16
N ALA A 308 26.87 18.50 -10.27
CA ALA A 308 26.24 18.23 -8.97
C ALA A 308 26.01 19.56 -8.23
N ALA A 309 24.93 19.64 -7.47
CA ALA A 309 24.64 20.84 -6.67
C ALA A 309 25.84 21.17 -5.77
N THR A 310 26.40 22.38 -5.93
CA THR A 310 27.49 22.87 -5.09
C THR A 310 26.91 23.38 -3.79
N HIS A 311 27.07 22.61 -2.72
CA HIS A 311 26.69 23.02 -1.38
C HIS A 311 27.91 23.61 -0.68
N ALA A 312 27.85 24.90 -0.36
CA ALA A 312 28.93 25.57 0.37
C ALA A 312 29.00 25.00 1.79
N SER A 313 30.08 24.31 2.11
CA SER A 313 30.30 23.73 3.45
C SER A 313 30.23 24.82 4.52
N ILE A 314 29.25 24.75 5.41
CA ILE A 314 29.24 25.55 6.64
C ILE A 314 30.35 24.99 7.54
N PRO A 315 31.34 25.80 7.98
CA PRO A 315 32.39 25.32 8.85
C PRO A 315 31.80 24.80 10.17
N SER A 316 32.16 23.57 10.52
CA SER A 316 31.75 22.93 11.76
C SER A 316 32.18 23.81 12.94
N ALA A 317 31.20 24.29 13.71
CA ALA A 317 31.47 25.01 14.95
C ALA A 317 32.18 24.04 15.90
N THR A 318 33.47 24.30 16.14
CA THR A 318 34.28 23.58 17.12
C THR A 318 33.64 23.81 18.49
N ALA A 319 33.21 22.72 19.12
CA ALA A 319 32.74 22.74 20.50
C ALA A 319 33.85 23.30 21.41
N LYS A 320 33.50 24.31 22.20
CA LYS A 320 34.33 24.89 23.25
C LYS A 320 33.78 24.48 24.60
#